data_AF-A0A251XDE9-F1
#
_entry.id   AF-A0A251XDE9-F1
#
_cell.length_a   1.000
_cell.length_b   1.000
_cell.length_c   1.000
_cell.angle_alpha   90.00
_cell.angle_beta   90.00
_cell.angle_gamma   90.00
#
_symmetry.space_group_name_H-M   'P 1'
#
loop_
_entity.id
_entity.type
_entity.pdbx_description
1 polymer ?
#
loop_
_entity_poly.entity_id
_entity_poly.type
_entity_poly.pdbx_seq_one_letter_code
_entity_poly.pdbx_strand_id
1 'polypeptide(L)'
;MVGDFTDIDGQGFYRAAAFSTATGKIIPAFRPIMGSQTRTVSASNDTVYLGGTFQSVNGAARKYLAAVSATNGQNTAFVADADTVVDALTLTKDASKLIVGGRFTQLSGTPTYGLGAVDPATGASLPWAANQQVKNAGAESSITSLYATDDRVYGSGYTFGAGGNLEGAFSADPNTGVVTWVEDCHGDTYSVFATSKVAYVAGHPHYCGNIGGFPQTEPWTFQHSLAFSKTATGTATADPYGYHNWAGTPSRRCSTGSRSTSRDPSPARARRPGASTATRTTSSSAASSRS
;
A
#
# COMPACT_ATOMS: atom_id res chain seq x y z
N MET A 1 -6.32 -15.11 -3.59
CA MET A 1 -5.75 -15.08 -2.23
C MET A 1 -4.40 -15.77 -2.25
N VAL A 2 -3.41 -15.20 -1.57
CA VAL A 2 -2.08 -15.78 -1.40
C VAL A 2 -1.63 -15.68 0.06
N GLY A 3 -0.71 -16.53 0.51
CA GLY A 3 -0.18 -16.50 1.88
C GLY A 3 0.69 -17.71 2.23
N ASP A 4 0.66 -18.13 3.50
CA ASP A 4 1.40 -19.29 4.03
C ASP A 4 0.58 -20.56 4.21
N PHE A 5 -0.71 -20.51 3.93
CA PHE A 5 -1.61 -21.64 4.12
C PHE A 5 -1.21 -22.84 3.24
N THR A 6 -1.43 -24.04 3.75
CA THR A 6 -1.22 -25.30 3.02
C THR A 6 -2.51 -26.07 2.78
N ASP A 7 -3.62 -25.53 3.27
CA ASP A 7 -4.93 -26.14 3.17
C ASP A 7 -6.04 -25.07 3.19
N ILE A 8 -7.15 -25.38 2.51
CA ILE A 8 -8.43 -24.67 2.63
C ILE A 8 -9.50 -25.75 2.66
N ASP A 9 -10.27 -25.82 3.74
CA ASP A 9 -11.38 -26.76 3.94
C ASP A 9 -11.02 -28.25 3.69
N GLY A 10 -9.79 -28.67 3.99
CA GLY A 10 -9.30 -30.04 3.82
C GLY A 10 -8.98 -30.44 2.37
N GLN A 11 -8.95 -29.48 1.43
CA GLN A 11 -8.80 -29.75 -0.01
C GLN A 11 -7.39 -29.55 -0.57
N GLY A 12 -6.41 -29.19 0.26
CA GLY A 12 -5.00 -29.07 -0.12
C GLY A 12 -4.73 -27.94 -1.12
N PHE A 13 -4.86 -26.69 -0.69
CA PHE A 13 -4.45 -25.50 -1.44
C PHE A 13 -3.15 -24.94 -0.87
N TYR A 14 -2.07 -24.91 -1.66
CA TYR A 14 -0.74 -24.56 -1.17
C TYR A 14 -0.37 -23.13 -1.55
N ARG A 15 -0.56 -22.19 -0.61
CA ARG A 15 -0.21 -20.75 -0.64
C ARG A 15 -0.91 -19.89 -1.70
N ALA A 16 -1.70 -20.46 -2.58
CA ALA A 16 -2.51 -19.71 -3.54
C ALA A 16 -3.86 -20.39 -3.79
N ALA A 17 -4.93 -19.59 -3.83
CA ALA A 17 -6.29 -20.03 -4.11
C ALA A 17 -7.10 -18.91 -4.77
N ALA A 18 -8.05 -19.28 -5.61
CA ALA A 18 -8.98 -18.36 -6.26
C ALA A 18 -10.42 -18.61 -5.79
N PHE A 19 -11.19 -17.54 -5.71
CA PHE A 19 -12.59 -17.57 -5.31
C PHE A 19 -13.42 -16.81 -6.34
N SER A 20 -14.63 -17.30 -6.61
CA SER A 20 -15.60 -16.59 -7.42
C SER A 20 -16.06 -15.34 -6.67
N THR A 21 -15.91 -14.17 -7.28
CA THR A 21 -16.38 -12.91 -6.70
C THR A 21 -17.91 -12.83 -6.64
N ALA A 22 -18.62 -13.59 -7.49
CA ALA A 22 -20.07 -13.64 -7.52
C ALA A 22 -20.66 -14.53 -6.40
N THR A 23 -19.95 -15.58 -6.00
CA THR A 23 -20.51 -16.60 -5.07
C THR A 23 -19.71 -16.77 -3.78
N GLY A 24 -18.51 -16.22 -3.69
CA GLY A 24 -17.58 -16.45 -2.58
C GLY A 24 -17.02 -17.87 -2.52
N LYS A 25 -17.37 -18.75 -3.47
CA LYS A 25 -16.92 -20.15 -3.48
C LYS A 25 -15.52 -20.27 -4.09
N ILE A 26 -14.74 -21.20 -3.55
CA ILE A 26 -13.43 -21.56 -4.10
C ILE A 26 -13.56 -22.08 -5.53
N ILE A 27 -12.59 -21.76 -6.40
CA ILE A 27 -12.48 -22.25 -7.77
C ILE A 27 -11.52 -23.43 -7.76
N PRO A 28 -11.99 -24.69 -7.78
CA PRO A 28 -11.13 -25.85 -7.50
C PRO A 28 -10.10 -26.13 -8.59
N ALA A 29 -10.36 -25.65 -9.81
CA ALA A 29 -9.49 -25.82 -10.97
C ALA A 29 -8.23 -24.94 -10.89
N PHE A 30 -8.31 -23.75 -10.27
CA PHE A 30 -7.13 -22.93 -10.05
C PHE A 30 -6.35 -23.47 -8.85
N ARG A 31 -5.35 -24.31 -9.12
CA ARG A 31 -4.65 -25.07 -8.08
C ARG A 31 -3.13 -25.15 -8.32
N PRO A 32 -2.43 -24.00 -8.35
CA PRO A 32 -0.96 -24.03 -8.36
C PRO A 32 -0.42 -24.57 -7.04
N ILE A 33 0.68 -25.32 -7.10
CA ILE A 33 1.44 -25.78 -5.92
C ILE A 33 2.67 -24.90 -5.77
N MET A 34 2.63 -23.97 -4.82
CA MET A 34 3.75 -23.08 -4.51
C MET A 34 4.70 -23.75 -3.50
N GLY A 35 6.00 -23.77 -3.79
CA GLY A 35 7.00 -24.43 -2.94
C GLY A 35 7.17 -23.80 -1.56
N SER A 36 6.88 -22.51 -1.40
CA SER A 36 6.98 -21.76 -0.14
C SER A 36 5.98 -20.59 -0.12
N GLN A 37 6.08 -19.72 0.88
CA GLN A 37 5.25 -18.53 1.06
C GLN A 37 5.07 -17.74 -0.24
N THR A 38 3.81 -17.41 -0.53
CA THR A 38 3.46 -16.45 -1.58
C THR A 38 2.98 -15.17 -0.91
N ARG A 39 3.67 -14.06 -1.16
CA ARG A 39 3.51 -12.79 -0.46
C ARG A 39 2.65 -11.79 -1.22
N THR A 40 2.72 -11.86 -2.55
CA THR A 40 2.07 -10.89 -3.43
C THR A 40 1.50 -11.56 -4.66
N VAL A 41 0.45 -10.94 -5.20
CA VAL A 41 -0.25 -11.42 -6.38
C VAL A 41 -0.71 -10.23 -7.21
N SER A 42 -0.55 -10.35 -8.53
CA SER A 42 -1.14 -9.47 -9.53
C SER A 42 -1.72 -10.35 -10.64
N ALA A 43 -2.78 -9.93 -11.32
CA ALA A 43 -3.44 -10.77 -12.32
C ALA A 43 -3.95 -9.98 -13.52
N SER A 44 -3.94 -10.63 -14.67
CA SER A 44 -4.74 -10.29 -15.85
C SER A 44 -5.90 -11.28 -15.98
N ASN A 45 -6.65 -11.23 -17.08
CA ASN A 45 -7.72 -12.19 -17.35
C ASN A 45 -7.20 -13.63 -17.49
N ASP A 46 -6.00 -13.79 -18.05
CA ASP A 46 -5.48 -15.11 -18.44
C ASP A 46 -4.32 -15.58 -17.57
N THR A 47 -3.66 -14.68 -16.85
CA THR A 47 -2.42 -14.97 -16.10
C THR A 47 -2.46 -14.40 -14.69
N VAL A 48 -2.00 -15.19 -13.72
CA VAL A 48 -1.79 -14.79 -12.33
C VAL A 48 -0.28 -14.78 -12.06
N TYR A 49 0.24 -13.60 -11.74
CA TYR A 49 1.62 -13.36 -11.33
C TYR A 49 1.73 -13.45 -9.82
N LEU A 50 2.73 -14.18 -9.34
CA LEU A 50 2.91 -14.53 -7.94
C LEU A 50 4.34 -14.20 -7.53
N GLY A 51 4.49 -13.51 -6.40
CA GLY A 51 5.79 -13.18 -5.80
C GLY A 51 5.88 -13.68 -4.37
N GLY A 52 7.05 -14.07 -3.91
CA GLY A 52 7.25 -14.50 -2.52
C GLY A 52 8.63 -15.09 -2.23
N THR A 53 8.67 -16.11 -1.38
CA THR A 53 9.92 -16.79 -0.94
C THR A 53 10.10 -18.17 -1.57
N PHE A 54 9.22 -18.57 -2.48
CA PHE A 54 9.28 -19.86 -3.16
C PHE A 54 10.42 -19.92 -4.17
N GLN A 55 10.91 -21.14 -4.42
CA GLN A 55 11.92 -21.42 -5.45
C GLN A 55 11.40 -22.37 -6.54
N SER A 56 10.16 -22.83 -6.39
CA SER A 56 9.48 -23.68 -7.35
C SER A 56 7.97 -23.45 -7.36
N VAL A 57 7.36 -23.70 -8.51
CA VAL A 57 5.91 -23.71 -8.72
C VAL A 57 5.56 -24.92 -9.58
N ASN A 58 4.59 -25.73 -9.14
CA ASN A 58 4.19 -26.98 -9.80
C ASN A 58 5.39 -27.91 -10.13
N GLY A 59 6.39 -27.96 -9.25
CA GLY A 59 7.60 -28.77 -9.43
C GLY A 59 8.66 -28.18 -10.37
N ALA A 60 8.36 -27.11 -11.11
CA ALA A 60 9.35 -26.42 -11.95
C ALA A 60 10.09 -25.34 -11.16
N ALA A 61 11.38 -25.13 -11.48
CA ALA A 61 12.16 -24.04 -10.90
C ALA A 61 11.62 -22.68 -11.37
N ARG A 62 11.18 -21.86 -10.41
CA ARG A 62 10.67 -20.50 -10.57
C ARG A 62 11.06 -19.74 -9.31
N LYS A 63 12.10 -18.91 -9.37
CA LYS A 63 12.71 -18.31 -8.18
C LYS A 63 12.04 -16.99 -7.85
N TYR A 64 11.28 -17.00 -6.76
CA TYR A 64 10.63 -15.85 -6.11
C TYR A 64 9.59 -15.09 -6.93
N LEU A 65 9.53 -15.30 -8.25
CA LEU A 65 8.56 -14.74 -9.17
C LEU A 65 8.12 -15.81 -10.18
N ALA A 66 6.80 -15.95 -10.35
CA ALA A 66 6.21 -16.91 -11.28
C ALA A 66 4.94 -16.35 -11.90
N ALA A 67 4.52 -16.95 -13.01
CA ALA A 67 3.21 -16.70 -13.59
C ALA A 67 2.53 -18.02 -13.96
N VAL A 68 1.26 -18.15 -13.58
CA VAL A 68 0.42 -19.32 -13.84
C VAL A 68 -0.85 -18.93 -14.59
N SER A 69 -1.43 -19.87 -15.33
CA SER A 69 -2.71 -19.64 -16.00
C SER A 69 -3.81 -19.36 -14.98
N ALA A 70 -4.59 -18.30 -15.20
CA ALA A 70 -5.75 -17.96 -14.37
C ALA A 70 -6.85 -19.04 -14.42
N THR A 71 -6.89 -19.86 -15.48
CA THR A 71 -7.92 -20.90 -15.65
C THR A 71 -7.67 -22.11 -14.74
N ASN A 72 -6.41 -22.56 -14.63
CA ASN A 72 -6.09 -23.85 -14.01
C ASN A 72 -4.83 -23.87 -13.14
N GLY A 73 -4.15 -22.73 -12.96
CA GLY A 73 -2.95 -22.64 -12.13
C GLY A 73 -1.71 -23.34 -12.70
N GLN A 74 -1.71 -23.76 -13.97
CA GLN A 74 -0.54 -24.34 -14.62
C GLN A 74 0.53 -23.28 -14.94
N ASN A 75 1.80 -23.66 -14.91
CA ASN A 75 2.90 -22.75 -15.23
C ASN A 75 2.79 -22.22 -16.67
N THR A 76 3.05 -20.93 -16.84
CA THR A 76 3.19 -20.32 -18.17
C THR A 76 4.64 -20.37 -18.66
N ALA A 77 4.89 -19.87 -19.87
CA ALA A 77 6.23 -19.71 -20.45
C ALA A 77 7.05 -18.59 -19.78
N PHE A 78 6.41 -17.71 -19.01
CA PHE A 78 7.04 -16.61 -18.30
C PHE A 78 8.17 -17.10 -17.36
N VAL A 79 9.36 -16.52 -17.49
CA VAL A 79 10.51 -16.77 -16.60
C VAL A 79 11.17 -15.43 -16.24
N ALA A 80 11.06 -15.04 -14.98
CA ALA A 80 11.65 -13.79 -14.46
C ALA A 80 12.27 -14.02 -13.08
N ASP A 81 13.20 -14.98 -12.99
CA ASP A 81 13.82 -15.34 -11.73
C ASP A 81 14.49 -14.12 -11.07
N ALA A 82 14.16 -13.88 -9.81
CA ALA A 82 14.90 -12.99 -8.93
C ALA A 82 15.94 -13.78 -8.13
N ASP A 83 16.92 -13.11 -7.54
CA ASP A 83 17.91 -13.76 -6.67
C ASP A 83 17.47 -13.87 -5.20
N THR A 84 16.50 -13.05 -4.79
CA THR A 84 15.83 -13.17 -3.49
C THR A 84 14.37 -12.68 -3.55
N VAL A 85 13.75 -12.50 -2.38
CA VAL A 85 12.31 -12.30 -2.16
C VAL A 85 11.72 -11.17 -3.00
N VAL A 86 10.57 -11.48 -3.62
CA VAL A 86 9.66 -10.50 -4.22
C VAL A 86 8.51 -10.24 -3.24
N ASP A 87 8.43 -9.02 -2.74
CA ASP A 87 7.43 -8.60 -1.74
C ASP A 87 6.23 -7.87 -2.39
N ALA A 88 6.39 -7.27 -3.58
CA ALA A 88 5.36 -6.48 -4.24
C ALA A 88 5.31 -6.73 -5.76
N LEU A 89 4.09 -6.69 -6.32
CA LEU A 89 3.82 -6.82 -7.75
C LEU A 89 2.69 -5.89 -8.13
N THR A 90 2.78 -5.26 -9.29
CA THR A 90 1.61 -4.63 -9.92
C THR A 90 1.70 -4.71 -11.43
N LEU A 91 0.59 -5.05 -12.07
CA LEU A 91 0.46 -5.00 -13.53
C LEU A 91 0.01 -3.58 -13.90
N THR A 92 0.69 -2.97 -14.87
CA THR A 92 0.20 -1.73 -15.52
C THR A 92 -1.18 -1.96 -16.12
N LYS A 93 -2.00 -0.91 -16.21
CA LYS A 93 -3.42 -1.05 -16.58
C LYS A 93 -3.65 -1.49 -18.02
N ASP A 94 -2.70 -1.18 -18.90
CA ASP A 94 -2.65 -1.66 -20.28
C ASP A 94 -1.98 -3.05 -20.41
N ALA A 95 -1.58 -3.66 -19.29
CA ALA A 95 -0.86 -4.93 -19.21
C ALA A 95 0.45 -4.98 -20.01
N SER A 96 1.07 -3.83 -20.29
CA SER A 96 2.33 -3.78 -21.05
C SER A 96 3.57 -4.09 -20.20
N LYS A 97 3.47 -3.95 -18.87
CA LYS A 97 4.55 -4.17 -17.90
C LYS A 97 4.04 -4.78 -16.60
N LEU A 98 4.78 -5.74 -16.06
CA LEU A 98 4.69 -6.17 -14.68
C LEU A 98 5.80 -5.46 -13.90
N ILE A 99 5.42 -4.60 -12.96
CA ILE A 99 6.36 -3.94 -12.06
C ILE A 99 6.58 -4.85 -10.85
N VAL A 100 7.85 -5.06 -10.52
CA VAL A 100 8.32 -6.01 -9.51
C VAL A 100 9.06 -5.24 -8.43
N GLY A 101 8.67 -5.46 -7.18
CA GLY A 101 9.26 -4.86 -5.99
C GLY A 101 9.66 -5.93 -4.97
N GLY A 102 10.78 -5.74 -4.29
CA GLY A 102 11.22 -6.66 -3.24
C GLY A 102 12.62 -6.34 -2.74
N ARG A 103 13.36 -7.40 -2.39
CA ARG A 103 14.70 -7.32 -1.77
C ARG A 103 15.83 -7.70 -2.72
N PHE A 104 15.49 -8.03 -3.97
CA PHE A 104 16.41 -8.59 -4.96
C PHE A 104 17.46 -7.58 -5.42
N THR A 105 18.65 -8.06 -5.78
CA THR A 105 19.67 -7.25 -6.48
C THR A 105 19.83 -7.69 -7.94
N GLN A 106 19.16 -8.77 -8.34
CA GLN A 106 19.06 -9.24 -9.72
C GLN A 106 17.62 -9.65 -10.05
N LEU A 107 17.19 -9.34 -11.27
CA LEU A 107 15.91 -9.72 -11.83
C LEU A 107 16.10 -10.14 -13.28
N SER A 108 15.57 -11.31 -13.65
CA SER A 108 15.68 -11.88 -15.00
C SER A 108 17.13 -11.92 -15.51
N GLY A 109 18.07 -12.29 -14.63
CA GLY A 109 19.50 -12.37 -14.95
C GLY A 109 20.23 -11.03 -15.12
N THR A 110 19.57 -9.90 -14.85
CA THR A 110 20.14 -8.55 -14.97
C THR A 110 20.26 -7.90 -13.59
N PRO A 111 21.34 -7.16 -13.28
CA PRO A 111 21.42 -6.33 -12.07
C PRO A 111 20.24 -5.37 -11.99
N THR A 112 19.41 -5.50 -10.95
CA THR A 112 18.22 -4.68 -10.72
C THR A 112 17.99 -4.61 -9.22
N TYR A 113 18.14 -3.42 -8.64
CA TYR A 113 18.11 -3.21 -7.19
C TYR A 113 16.68 -2.98 -6.70
N GLY A 114 16.01 -4.06 -6.32
CA GLY A 114 14.76 -4.08 -5.55
C GLY A 114 13.50 -3.66 -6.31
N LEU A 115 13.65 -2.94 -7.41
CA LEU A 115 12.58 -2.38 -8.20
C LEU A 115 12.87 -2.56 -9.69
N GLY A 116 11.94 -3.12 -10.45
CA GLY A 116 12.13 -3.35 -11.88
C GLY A 116 10.82 -3.55 -12.63
N ALA A 117 10.91 -3.61 -13.95
CA ALA A 117 9.80 -3.96 -14.83
C ALA A 117 10.19 -5.14 -15.71
N VAL A 118 9.25 -6.05 -15.93
CA VAL A 118 9.41 -7.17 -16.86
C VAL A 118 8.22 -7.26 -17.81
N ASP A 119 8.46 -7.86 -18.97
CA ASP A 119 7.44 -8.22 -19.95
C ASP A 119 6.51 -9.28 -19.34
N PRO A 120 5.19 -9.04 -19.26
CA PRO A 120 4.27 -9.96 -18.60
C PRO A 120 4.09 -11.31 -19.31
N ALA A 121 4.46 -11.44 -20.58
CA ALA A 121 4.34 -12.71 -21.31
C ALA A 121 5.60 -13.57 -21.19
N THR A 122 6.78 -12.95 -21.20
CA THR A 122 8.07 -13.63 -21.30
C THR A 122 8.88 -13.59 -20.01
N GLY A 123 8.74 -12.53 -19.21
CA GLY A 123 9.58 -12.25 -18.06
C GLY A 123 10.89 -11.52 -18.39
N ALA A 124 11.09 -11.12 -19.65
CA ALA A 124 12.25 -10.33 -20.04
C ALA A 124 12.25 -8.95 -19.36
N SER A 125 13.42 -8.47 -18.91
CA SER A 125 13.54 -7.14 -18.32
C SER A 125 13.16 -6.03 -19.30
N LEU A 126 12.40 -5.05 -18.83
CA LEU A 126 12.01 -3.86 -19.59
C LEU A 126 12.63 -2.60 -18.98
N PRO A 127 12.98 -1.59 -19.80
CA PRO A 127 13.39 -0.28 -19.29
C PRO A 127 12.29 0.34 -18.43
N TRP A 128 12.68 0.88 -17.27
CA TRP A 128 11.77 1.59 -16.38
C TRP A 128 12.56 2.50 -15.44
N ALA A 129 12.52 3.82 -15.68
CA ALA A 129 13.48 4.77 -15.12
C ALA A 129 13.49 4.87 -13.59
N ALA A 130 12.41 4.48 -12.90
CA ALA A 130 12.31 4.59 -11.44
C ALA A 130 13.34 3.72 -10.72
N ASN A 131 13.78 2.60 -11.31
CA ASN A 131 14.82 1.76 -10.72
C ASN A 131 16.22 2.40 -10.69
N GLN A 132 16.40 3.52 -11.38
CA GLN A 132 17.64 4.30 -11.32
C GLN A 132 17.66 5.24 -10.11
N GLN A 133 16.48 5.63 -9.61
CA GLN A 133 16.33 6.60 -8.53
C GLN A 133 15.91 5.93 -7.22
N VAL A 134 14.94 5.02 -7.24
CA VAL A 134 14.46 4.29 -6.06
C VAL A 134 15.12 2.92 -6.04
N LYS A 135 15.92 2.67 -5.01
CA LYS A 135 16.74 1.47 -4.85
C LYS A 135 16.65 1.00 -3.41
N ASN A 136 15.80 0.03 -3.14
CA ASN A 136 15.70 -0.66 -1.84
C ASN A 136 15.90 -2.16 -2.05
N ALA A 137 17.07 -2.69 -1.73
CA ALA A 137 17.37 -4.12 -1.82
C ALA A 137 18.16 -4.65 -0.62
N GLY A 138 18.33 -5.97 -0.57
CA GLY A 138 19.08 -6.66 0.47
C GLY A 138 18.26 -7.01 1.71
N ALA A 139 18.94 -7.46 2.76
CA ALA A 139 18.27 -7.95 3.97
C ALA A 139 17.56 -6.84 4.75
N GLU A 140 18.06 -5.61 4.64
CA GLU A 140 17.68 -4.48 5.48
C GLU A 140 16.82 -3.44 4.75
N SER A 141 16.46 -3.65 3.48
CA SER A 141 15.54 -2.75 2.76
C SER A 141 14.70 -3.51 1.73
N SER A 142 13.49 -3.03 1.45
CA SER A 142 12.59 -3.63 0.46
C SER A 142 11.64 -2.60 -0.14
N ILE A 143 11.19 -2.85 -1.37
CA ILE A 143 9.95 -2.29 -1.90
C ILE A 143 8.78 -3.15 -1.42
N THR A 144 7.96 -2.58 -0.55
CA THR A 144 6.94 -3.30 0.23
C THR A 144 5.58 -3.35 -0.44
N SER A 145 5.27 -2.37 -1.29
CA SER A 145 3.98 -2.27 -1.94
C SER A 145 4.13 -1.60 -3.30
N LEU A 146 3.29 -2.03 -4.24
CA LEU A 146 3.18 -1.45 -5.57
C LEU A 146 1.70 -1.38 -5.94
N TYR A 147 1.28 -0.26 -6.53
CA TYR A 147 -0.10 -0.07 -6.96
C TYR A 147 -0.17 0.71 -8.26
N ALA A 148 -0.76 0.13 -9.30
CA ALA A 148 -0.98 0.80 -10.58
C ALA A 148 -2.39 1.42 -10.68
N THR A 149 -2.41 2.63 -11.23
CA THR A 149 -3.59 3.33 -11.77
C THR A 149 -3.37 3.58 -13.26
N ASP A 150 -4.39 4.10 -13.95
CA ASP A 150 -4.30 4.32 -15.40
C ASP A 150 -3.22 5.32 -15.79
N ASP A 151 -2.90 6.26 -14.89
CA ASP A 151 -1.95 7.34 -15.13
C ASP A 151 -0.63 7.20 -14.37
N ARG A 152 -0.53 6.35 -13.35
CA ARG A 152 0.64 6.27 -12.45
C ARG A 152 0.84 4.87 -11.88
N VAL A 153 2.10 4.54 -11.58
CA VAL A 153 2.49 3.48 -10.65
C VAL A 153 2.95 4.13 -9.35
N TYR A 154 2.48 3.62 -8.22
CA TYR A 154 2.92 4.00 -6.89
C TYR A 154 3.71 2.86 -6.26
N GLY A 155 4.64 3.20 -5.38
CA GLY A 155 5.29 2.22 -4.52
C GLY A 155 5.67 2.79 -3.18
N SER A 156 5.95 1.91 -2.23
CA SER A 156 6.46 2.25 -0.90
C SER A 156 7.64 1.36 -0.53
N GLY A 157 8.42 1.79 0.46
CA GLY A 157 9.52 1.00 0.97
C GLY A 157 9.89 1.31 2.41
N TYR A 158 10.77 0.47 2.94
CA TYR A 158 11.53 0.73 4.14
C TYR A 158 13.02 0.56 3.85
N THR A 159 13.87 1.22 4.64
CA THR A 159 15.31 0.98 4.62
C THR A 159 15.91 1.13 6.02
N PHE A 160 16.45 0.04 6.53
CA PHE A 160 17.37 0.05 7.65
C PHE A 160 18.80 0.04 7.09
N GLY A 161 19.65 0.97 7.52
CA GLY A 161 21.06 0.99 7.11
C GLY A 161 21.30 1.39 5.64
N ALA A 162 22.42 0.91 5.08
CA ALA A 162 22.99 1.41 3.82
C ALA A 162 22.45 0.73 2.53
N GLY A 163 21.46 -0.16 2.64
CA GLY A 163 20.98 -1.00 1.53
C GLY A 163 19.88 -0.38 0.66
N GLY A 164 19.26 0.70 1.13
CA GLY A 164 18.13 1.34 0.47
C GLY A 164 18.18 2.86 0.52
N ASN A 165 17.25 3.52 -0.18
CA ASN A 165 17.18 4.98 -0.18
C ASN A 165 15.77 5.57 -0.04
N LEU A 166 14.73 4.75 0.00
CA LEU A 166 13.37 5.19 0.22
C LEU A 166 12.83 4.69 1.57
N GLU A 167 12.53 5.63 2.45
CA GLU A 167 11.45 5.49 3.43
C GLU A 167 10.33 6.42 2.98
N GLY A 168 9.08 5.93 2.97
CA GLY A 168 7.95 6.64 2.39
C GLY A 168 7.48 6.02 1.08
N ALA A 169 6.99 6.87 0.18
CA ALA A 169 6.36 6.46 -1.06
C ALA A 169 6.85 7.24 -2.28
N PHE A 170 6.63 6.68 -3.46
CA PHE A 170 6.88 7.37 -4.72
C PHE A 170 5.71 7.19 -5.68
N SER A 171 5.69 8.00 -6.73
CA SER A 171 4.98 7.63 -7.95
C SER A 171 5.83 7.82 -9.19
N ALA A 172 5.53 7.03 -10.21
CA ALA A 172 6.17 7.06 -11.49
C ALA A 172 5.14 7.02 -12.62
N ASP A 173 5.54 7.55 -13.77
CA ASP A 173 4.82 7.32 -15.02
C ASP A 173 4.83 5.82 -15.37
N PRO A 174 3.68 5.21 -15.72
CA PRO A 174 3.57 3.76 -15.90
C PRO A 174 4.37 3.25 -17.10
N ASN A 175 4.55 4.08 -18.13
CA ASN A 175 5.19 3.69 -19.38
C ASN A 175 6.70 3.82 -19.33
N THR A 176 7.17 4.99 -18.87
CA THR A 176 8.59 5.38 -18.86
C THR A 176 9.27 5.07 -17.54
N GLY A 177 8.51 4.99 -16.45
CA GLY A 177 9.03 4.87 -15.10
C GLY A 177 9.62 6.16 -14.55
N VAL A 178 9.49 7.30 -15.22
CA VAL A 178 9.99 8.57 -14.67
C VAL A 178 9.27 8.85 -13.35
N VAL A 179 10.03 8.99 -12.27
CA VAL A 179 9.50 9.35 -10.95
C VAL A 179 8.89 10.75 -11.04
N THR A 180 7.58 10.85 -10.77
CA THR A 180 6.85 12.12 -10.83
C THR A 180 6.75 12.80 -9.47
N TRP A 181 6.99 12.04 -8.39
CA TRP A 181 7.28 12.57 -7.06
C TRP A 181 7.78 11.51 -6.10
N VAL A 182 8.47 11.98 -5.06
CA VAL A 182 8.78 11.24 -3.84
C VAL A 182 8.14 11.92 -2.64
N GLU A 183 7.61 11.09 -1.77
CA GLU A 183 7.08 11.39 -0.46
C GLU A 183 8.09 10.84 0.53
N ASP A 184 8.88 11.75 1.09
CA ASP A 184 10.07 11.48 1.90
C ASP A 184 9.75 11.70 3.39
N CYS A 185 8.64 11.12 3.86
CA CYS A 185 8.41 11.01 5.29
C CYS A 185 9.21 9.83 5.84
N HIS A 186 10.01 10.09 6.86
CA HIS A 186 10.85 9.09 7.48
C HIS A 186 10.03 8.18 8.37
N GLY A 187 10.34 6.89 8.32
CA GLY A 187 9.65 5.79 8.93
C GLY A 187 9.22 4.76 7.89
N ASP A 188 9.41 3.48 8.22
CA ASP A 188 9.01 2.35 7.38
C ASP A 188 7.62 2.52 6.78
N THR A 189 7.52 2.32 5.47
CA THR A 189 6.24 2.38 4.77
C THR A 189 5.92 1.04 4.14
N TYR A 190 4.74 0.51 4.42
CA TYR A 190 4.38 -0.87 4.08
C TYR A 190 3.30 -0.99 3.01
N SER A 191 2.51 0.05 2.79
CA SER A 191 1.40 -0.03 1.85
C SER A 191 1.11 1.29 1.16
N VAL A 192 0.79 1.21 -0.13
CA VAL A 192 0.23 2.31 -0.89
C VAL A 192 -1.01 1.84 -1.65
N PHE A 193 -2.05 2.68 -1.63
CA PHE A 193 -3.26 2.51 -2.42
C PHE A 193 -3.65 3.85 -3.04
N ALA A 194 -4.05 3.87 -4.30
CA ALA A 194 -4.43 5.12 -4.96
C ALA A 194 -5.80 5.05 -5.63
N THR A 195 -6.55 6.14 -5.49
CA THR A 195 -7.77 6.42 -6.27
C THR A 195 -7.40 7.28 -7.48
N SER A 196 -8.38 7.84 -8.19
CA SER A 196 -8.12 8.84 -9.24
C SER A 196 -7.61 10.18 -8.71
N LYS A 197 -7.73 10.47 -7.40
CA LYS A 197 -7.41 11.78 -6.82
C LYS A 197 -6.36 11.75 -5.71
N VAL A 198 -6.35 10.67 -4.93
CA VAL A 198 -5.60 10.56 -3.68
C VAL A 198 -4.80 9.27 -3.65
N ALA A 199 -3.53 9.35 -3.25
CA ALA A 199 -2.71 8.23 -2.82
C ALA A 199 -2.71 8.16 -1.28
N TYR A 200 -3.09 7.01 -0.73
CA TYR A 200 -3.07 6.68 0.68
C TYR A 200 -1.85 5.85 0.97
N VAL A 201 -1.13 6.20 2.02
CA VAL A 201 0.13 5.59 2.41
C VAL A 201 0.02 5.16 3.87
N ALA A 202 0.38 3.91 4.17
CA ALA A 202 0.37 3.36 5.52
C ALA A 202 1.77 2.90 5.93
N GLY A 203 2.18 3.26 7.16
CA GLY A 203 3.53 3.04 7.65
C GLY A 203 3.72 3.48 9.10
N HIS A 204 4.95 3.79 9.45
CA HIS A 204 5.36 4.40 10.71
C HIS A 204 6.02 5.79 10.53
N PRO A 205 5.49 6.71 9.72
CA PRO A 205 6.12 8.00 9.54
C PRO A 205 6.16 8.83 10.85
N HIS A 206 7.36 9.20 11.28
CA HIS A 206 7.61 10.03 12.47
C HIS A 206 8.12 11.43 12.12
N TYR A 207 8.45 11.67 10.85
CA TYR A 207 8.85 12.98 10.36
C TYR A 207 8.47 13.15 8.89
N CYS A 208 7.96 14.34 8.53
CA CYS A 208 7.59 14.70 7.15
C CYS A 208 8.05 16.13 6.79
N GLY A 209 9.00 16.70 7.53
CA GLY A 209 9.40 18.10 7.36
C GLY A 209 9.99 18.39 5.98
N ASN A 210 10.63 17.41 5.33
CA ASN A 210 11.25 17.55 4.00
C ASN A 210 10.24 17.94 2.91
N ILE A 211 8.96 17.65 3.16
CA ILE A 211 7.85 17.94 2.25
C ILE A 211 6.84 18.90 2.89
N GLY A 212 7.24 19.65 3.91
CA GLY A 212 6.40 20.64 4.60
C GLY A 212 5.30 20.04 5.47
N GLY A 213 5.49 18.80 5.94
CA GLY A 213 4.61 18.12 6.87
C GLY A 213 4.96 18.35 8.34
N PHE A 214 4.66 17.35 9.17
CA PHE A 214 4.90 17.42 10.62
C PHE A 214 6.38 17.20 10.98
N PRO A 215 6.88 17.85 12.05
CA PRO A 215 8.23 17.63 12.56
C PRO A 215 8.30 16.33 13.37
N GLN A 216 9.53 15.90 13.65
CA GLN A 216 9.79 14.85 14.62
C GLN A 216 9.54 15.41 16.03
N THR A 217 9.01 14.57 16.92
CA THR A 217 8.76 14.93 18.32
C THR A 217 9.67 14.16 19.27
N GLU A 218 9.81 14.66 20.49
CA GLU A 218 10.45 13.96 21.61
C GLU A 218 9.44 13.85 22.78
N PRO A 219 9.04 12.63 23.21
CA PRO A 219 9.34 11.34 22.59
C PRO A 219 8.77 11.22 21.17
N TRP A 220 9.29 10.27 20.39
CA TRP A 220 8.86 10.07 19.02
C TRP A 220 7.37 9.72 18.96
N THR A 221 6.65 10.40 18.08
CA THR A 221 5.26 10.08 17.76
C THR A 221 5.19 9.63 16.31
N PHE A 222 4.47 8.54 16.10
CA PHE A 222 4.29 7.96 14.78
C PHE A 222 2.89 8.29 14.27
N GLN A 223 2.81 8.77 13.04
CA GLN A 223 1.58 8.76 12.27
C GLN A 223 1.52 7.43 11.53
N HIS A 224 0.33 6.86 11.35
CA HIS A 224 0.19 5.54 10.72
C HIS A 224 -0.46 5.59 9.34
N SER A 225 -1.01 6.73 8.95
CA SER A 225 -1.70 6.90 7.69
C SER A 225 -1.52 8.31 7.18
N LEU A 226 -1.09 8.42 5.93
CA LEU A 226 -0.91 9.66 5.20
C LEU A 226 -1.75 9.63 3.92
N ALA A 227 -2.12 10.80 3.43
CA ALA A 227 -2.88 10.96 2.20
C ALA A 227 -2.34 12.13 1.38
N PHE A 228 -2.11 11.89 0.10
CA PHE A 228 -1.49 12.84 -0.81
C PHE A 228 -2.28 12.97 -2.10
N SER A 229 -2.32 14.18 -2.66
CA SER A 229 -2.87 14.39 -3.99
C SER A 229 -2.00 13.72 -5.06
N LYS A 230 -2.54 13.47 -6.25
CA LYS A 230 -1.76 12.91 -7.37
C LYS A 230 -0.80 13.88 -8.05
N THR A 231 -0.88 15.19 -7.83
CA THR A 231 -0.12 16.23 -8.56
C THR A 231 0.89 16.96 -7.68
N ALA A 232 2.07 17.25 -8.21
CA ALA A 232 3.16 17.84 -7.44
C ALA A 232 2.87 19.28 -7.09
N THR A 233 3.09 19.60 -5.82
CA THR A 233 2.81 20.92 -5.25
C THR A 233 4.05 21.53 -4.63
N GLY A 234 5.21 20.90 -4.78
CA GLY A 234 6.46 21.34 -4.20
C GLY A 234 7.64 20.46 -4.60
N THR A 235 8.74 20.70 -3.91
CA THR A 235 10.01 20.03 -4.09
C THR A 235 10.52 19.65 -2.69
N ALA A 236 11.08 18.45 -2.53
CA ALA A 236 11.65 18.03 -1.27
C ALA A 236 12.82 18.94 -0.88
N THR A 237 12.93 19.27 0.40
CA THR A 237 14.08 19.99 0.98
C THR A 237 15.15 19.01 1.46
N ALA A 238 16.31 19.54 1.87
CA ALA A 238 17.39 18.73 2.39
C ALA A 238 16.97 17.94 3.64
N ASP A 239 17.38 16.67 3.69
CA ASP A 239 17.24 15.82 4.86
C ASP A 239 18.07 16.35 6.05
N PRO A 240 17.47 16.49 7.25
CA PRO A 240 18.19 16.90 8.45
C PRO A 240 18.61 15.73 9.37
N TYR A 241 18.25 14.47 9.08
CA TYR A 241 18.39 13.34 10.03
C TYR A 241 19.33 12.21 9.59
N GLY A 242 20.04 12.37 8.47
CA GLY A 242 20.99 11.38 7.94
C GLY A 242 20.36 10.30 7.05
N TYR A 243 19.13 10.54 6.58
CA TYR A 243 18.46 9.72 5.58
C TYR A 243 18.97 10.03 4.17
N HIS A 244 18.52 9.27 3.17
CA HIS A 244 18.80 9.63 1.79
C HIS A 244 18.22 11.01 1.48
N ASN A 245 19.06 11.89 0.96
CA ASN A 245 18.64 13.26 0.68
C ASN A 245 17.91 13.35 -0.68
N TRP A 246 16.59 13.42 -0.64
CA TRP A 246 15.73 13.58 -1.82
C TRP A 246 15.59 15.03 -2.32
N ALA A 247 16.36 15.98 -1.77
CA ALA A 247 16.26 17.40 -2.13
C ALA A 247 16.29 17.66 -3.63
N GLY A 248 15.39 18.54 -4.09
CA GLY A 248 15.26 18.85 -5.52
C GLY A 248 14.29 17.94 -6.28
N THR A 249 13.92 16.79 -5.72
CA THR A 249 12.90 15.90 -6.31
C THR A 249 11.50 16.51 -6.14
N PRO A 250 10.62 16.45 -7.15
CA PRO A 250 9.22 16.83 -6.98
C PRO A 250 8.59 16.09 -5.79
N SER A 251 7.84 16.81 -4.96
CA SER A 251 7.23 16.25 -3.75
C SER A 251 5.79 16.70 -3.58
N ARG A 252 5.11 16.11 -2.60
CA ARG A 252 3.75 16.49 -2.19
C ARG A 252 3.82 17.25 -0.89
N ARG A 253 3.18 18.41 -0.81
CA ARG A 253 3.00 19.02 0.51
C ARG A 253 2.03 18.16 1.31
N CYS A 254 2.44 17.78 2.51
CA CYS A 254 1.53 17.23 3.50
C CYS A 254 0.49 18.31 3.83
N SER A 255 -0.72 18.23 3.27
CA SER A 255 -1.82 19.05 3.76
C SER A 255 -2.16 18.51 5.13
N THR A 256 -1.83 19.25 6.18
CA THR A 256 -2.26 18.91 7.53
C THR A 256 -3.79 18.95 7.56
N GLY A 257 -4.42 17.79 7.39
CA GLY A 257 -5.81 17.60 7.72
C GLY A 257 -5.96 18.02 9.18
N SER A 258 -6.89 18.95 9.44
CA SER A 258 -7.24 19.43 10.77
C SER A 258 -7.23 18.27 11.77
N ARG A 259 -6.46 18.40 12.86
CA ARG A 259 -6.56 17.51 14.03
C ARG A 259 -8.04 17.18 14.24
N SER A 260 -8.39 15.90 14.24
CA SER A 260 -9.66 15.47 14.84
C SER A 260 -9.56 15.75 16.34
N THR A 261 -9.83 17.00 16.73
CA THR A 261 -10.17 17.26 18.11
C THR A 261 -11.54 16.64 18.29
N SER A 262 -11.59 15.44 18.87
CA SER A 262 -12.78 14.96 19.56
C SER A 262 -13.01 15.87 20.77
N ARG A 263 -13.50 17.09 20.50
CA ARG A 263 -14.22 17.85 21.51
C ARG A 263 -15.62 17.27 21.54
N ASP A 264 -15.80 16.39 22.50
CA ASP A 264 -17.09 15.88 22.94
C ASP A 264 -18.03 17.08 23.15
N PRO A 265 -19.12 17.23 22.38
CA PRO A 265 -20.07 18.29 22.63
C PRO A 265 -20.89 17.89 23.86
N SER A 266 -20.59 18.52 25.01
CA SER A 266 -21.51 18.49 26.16
C SER A 266 -22.93 18.81 25.69
N PRO A 267 -23.95 18.05 26.14
CA PRO A 267 -25.29 18.19 25.60
C PRO A 267 -25.88 19.56 25.96
N ALA A 268 -26.17 20.34 24.93
CA ALA A 268 -26.92 21.58 25.05
C ALA A 268 -28.30 21.30 25.68
N ARG A 269 -28.57 21.99 26.79
CA ARG A 269 -29.85 21.97 27.50
C ARG A 269 -30.96 22.50 26.59
N ALA A 270 -31.80 21.60 26.07
CA ALA A 270 -32.95 21.98 25.25
C ALA A 270 -33.95 22.82 26.04
N ARG A 271 -34.16 24.08 25.63
CA ARG A 271 -35.34 24.87 26.02
C ARG A 271 -36.50 24.47 25.11
N ARG A 272 -37.57 23.93 25.70
CA ARG A 272 -38.85 23.69 25.01
C ARG A 272 -39.60 25.02 24.76
N PRO A 273 -40.23 25.23 23.59
CA PRO A 273 -41.17 26.31 23.36
C PRO A 273 -42.58 25.91 23.84
N GLY A 274 -43.40 26.93 24.12
CA GLY A 274 -44.53 26.89 25.04
C GLY A 274 -45.84 26.25 24.56
N ALA A 275 -46.75 26.10 25.51
CA ALA A 275 -48.17 25.88 25.29
C ALA A 275 -48.96 26.87 26.16
N SER A 276 -50.02 27.41 25.57
CA SER A 276 -50.80 28.59 25.96
C SER A 276 -52.00 28.23 26.84
N THR A 277 -52.40 29.22 27.67
CA THR A 277 -53.76 29.57 28.16
C THR A 277 -54.56 28.58 29.04
N ALA A 278 -54.85 29.03 30.27
CA ALA A 278 -56.24 29.15 30.78
C ALA A 278 -56.30 29.98 32.08
N THR A 279 -57.11 31.03 32.06
CA THR A 279 -57.52 31.88 33.19
C THR A 279 -58.75 31.27 33.88
N ARG A 280 -58.77 31.14 35.22
CA ARG A 280 -59.90 31.56 36.11
C ARG A 280 -59.70 31.24 37.59
N THR A 281 -59.71 32.33 38.38
CA THR A 281 -60.45 32.59 39.64
C THR A 281 -60.37 31.66 40.87
N THR A 282 -59.95 32.33 41.96
CA THR A 282 -60.56 32.45 43.31
C THR A 282 -60.25 31.48 44.46
N SER A 283 -59.84 32.15 45.56
CA SER A 283 -60.27 32.01 46.96
C SER A 283 -59.36 31.26 47.94
N SER A 284 -58.91 32.04 48.92
CA SER A 284 -58.40 31.64 50.22
C SER A 284 -59.56 31.28 51.15
N SER A 285 -59.45 30.17 51.87
CA SER A 285 -60.11 30.00 53.17
C SER A 285 -59.23 29.14 54.08
N ALA A 286 -58.54 29.81 55.01
CA ALA A 286 -57.94 29.15 56.16
C ALA A 286 -59.04 28.87 57.18
N ALA A 287 -59.15 27.61 57.60
CA ALA A 287 -60.00 27.15 58.67
C ALA A 287 -59.37 27.52 60.03
N SER A 288 -60.18 28.11 60.90
CA SER A 288 -59.96 28.14 62.35
C SER A 288 -61.12 27.38 62.97
N SER A 289 -60.81 26.31 63.70
CA SER A 289 -61.75 25.67 64.65
C SER A 289 -61.06 25.58 66.00
N ARG A 290 -61.69 26.22 66.99
CA ARG A 290 -61.34 26.18 68.40
C ARG A 290 -61.79 24.85 69.02
N SER A 291 -60.96 24.34 69.92
CA SER A 291 -61.33 23.85 71.25
C SER A 291 -60.12 24.04 72.15
#